data_AF-A0A8H5WAD9-F1
#
_entry.id   AF-A0A8H5WAD9-F1
#
_cell.length_a   1.000
_cell.length_b   1.000
_cell.length_c   1.000
_cell.angle_alpha   90.00
_cell.angle_beta   90.00
_cell.angle_gamma   90.00
#
_symmetry.space_group_name_H-M   'P 1'
#
loop_
_entity.id
_entity.type
_entity.pdbx_description
1 polymer ?
#
loop_
_entity_poly.entity_id
_entity_poly.type
_entity_poly.pdbx_seq_one_letter_code
_entity_poly.pdbx_strand_id
1 'polypeptide(L)'
;MSSLLPVLAPRLPGCPPAVDDRTYTKEHTEEEWESMRNVIKKLYIQENRKLNETMAILQARYGFAATEQMFKKRLKKWGLRKRTYRKGQPGSAASTPLDTTECSGTSTFDEQSSSSSSASPEEHQDDPTTSMALIQPSNTGPYSDLEQVLGGVFNWSQSKLEIFPVMSDPMSEYLATPNSPPIRDSRTMYRIFELVFDLWFHGKGDLAGMAARRGFYVLEFVLSDDHPDLIWHVLDTIYDMVDRGHLRLLALFLDHATILAKRQLPAQHPLLLILQQLRNCDYQTDEGRKYLCHLLRQAWLRNVNLLGQHIETSDAHRLWLYEQLIWDGRTRLRRESELGKRQDAMYQALERMAEAQSQTSSAIDADQLRVEALRLEFTQMDVGDKKKAEELAINLLDLTRTEQGPRSNDRFHAYACKMLARVQESRQEWDTAEQNLRHAISKREVAHGANNNLRVIRDMWVLAAHYQKAGRQADANEITADALSRAQRYLEQDVE
;
A
#
# COMPACT_ATOMS: atom_id res chain seq x y z
N MET A 1 -26.26 24.97 -8.63
CA MET A 1 -27.03 24.01 -9.46
C MET A 1 -26.47 22.65 -9.17
N SER A 2 -27.19 21.84 -8.39
CA SER A 2 -26.77 20.50 -7.94
C SER A 2 -26.62 19.57 -9.13
N SER A 3 -25.43 18.98 -9.29
CA SER A 3 -25.17 17.91 -10.26
C SER A 3 -25.57 16.56 -9.64
N LEU A 4 -26.83 16.18 -9.81
CA LEU A 4 -27.28 14.80 -9.62
C LEU A 4 -26.65 13.95 -10.74
N LEU A 5 -25.59 13.20 -10.42
CA LEU A 5 -25.07 12.17 -11.32
C LEU A 5 -25.90 10.89 -11.16
N PRO A 6 -26.15 10.12 -12.24
CA PRO A 6 -26.81 8.81 -12.13
C PRO A 6 -25.87 7.80 -11.48
N VAL A 7 -26.36 7.09 -10.46
CA VAL A 7 -25.72 5.90 -9.88
C VAL A 7 -25.84 4.76 -10.89
N LEU A 8 -24.71 4.22 -11.37
CA LEU A 8 -24.66 3.24 -12.47
C LEU A 8 -24.54 1.77 -11.99
N ALA A 9 -24.43 1.53 -10.68
CA ALA A 9 -24.59 0.20 -10.09
C ALA A 9 -26.01 0.05 -9.52
N PRO A 10 -26.71 -1.09 -9.74
CA PRO A 10 -28.00 -1.34 -9.11
C PRO A 10 -27.86 -1.26 -7.58
N ARG A 11 -28.64 -0.39 -6.94
CA ARG A 11 -28.69 -0.29 -5.47
C ARG A 11 -29.16 -1.63 -4.89
N LEU A 12 -28.52 -2.07 -3.81
CA LEU A 12 -28.98 -3.24 -3.07
C LEU A 12 -30.41 -2.98 -2.52
N PRO A 13 -31.29 -4.00 -2.49
CA PRO A 13 -32.67 -3.80 -2.04
C PRO A 13 -32.71 -3.42 -0.54
N GLY A 14 -33.19 -2.21 -0.21
CA GLY A 14 -33.45 -1.79 1.18
C GLY A 14 -32.80 -0.50 1.67
N CYS A 15 -31.93 0.15 0.89
CA CYS A 15 -31.27 1.40 1.32
C CYS A 15 -32.29 2.54 1.64
N PRO A 16 -32.17 3.22 2.79
CA PRO A 16 -32.89 4.45 3.08
C PRO A 16 -32.45 5.59 2.12
N PRO A 17 -33.29 6.61 1.89
CA PRO A 17 -32.97 7.70 0.97
C PRO A 17 -31.73 8.49 1.44
N ALA A 18 -30.99 9.03 0.47
CA ALA A 18 -29.73 9.75 0.68
C ALA A 18 -29.85 10.80 1.79
N VAL A 19 -28.97 10.69 2.78
CA VAL A 19 -28.79 11.70 3.83
C VAL A 19 -28.27 12.97 3.16
N ASP A 20 -29.00 14.06 3.36
CA ASP A 20 -28.70 15.39 2.84
C ASP A 20 -27.30 15.83 3.32
N ASP A 21 -26.41 16.16 2.39
CA ASP A 21 -24.98 16.53 2.59
C ASP A 21 -24.82 17.93 3.25
N ARG A 22 -25.81 18.32 4.07
CA ARG A 22 -25.95 19.64 4.69
C ARG A 22 -25.59 19.68 6.17
N THR A 23 -25.15 18.56 6.76
CA THR A 23 -24.93 18.47 8.21
C THR A 23 -23.55 18.91 8.71
N TYR A 24 -22.65 19.44 7.85
CA TYR A 24 -21.29 19.83 8.27
C TYR A 24 -21.00 21.34 8.46
N THR A 25 -22.00 22.22 8.46
CA THR A 25 -21.79 23.64 8.79
C THR A 25 -22.47 24.02 10.10
N LYS A 26 -21.73 23.95 11.22
CA LYS A 26 -22.18 24.51 12.49
C LYS A 26 -21.92 26.02 12.47
N GLU A 27 -22.97 26.83 12.47
CA GLU A 27 -22.84 28.27 12.63
C GLU A 27 -22.44 28.58 14.08
N HIS A 28 -21.22 29.11 14.26
CA HIS A 28 -20.68 29.46 15.58
C HIS A 28 -21.02 30.90 15.97
N THR A 29 -21.45 31.10 17.22
CA THR A 29 -21.78 32.41 17.78
C THR A 29 -20.54 33.29 17.97
N GLU A 30 -20.72 34.61 18.11
CA GLU A 30 -19.59 35.54 18.28
C GLU A 30 -18.73 35.21 19.51
N GLU A 31 -19.36 34.73 20.57
CA GLU A 31 -18.71 34.37 21.84
C GLU A 31 -17.85 33.11 21.71
N GLU A 32 -18.31 32.11 20.94
CA GLU A 32 -17.53 30.92 20.61
C GLU A 32 -16.31 31.26 19.73
N TRP A 33 -16.45 32.21 18.82
CA TRP A 33 -15.32 32.69 18.02
C TRP A 33 -14.28 33.41 18.87
N GLU A 34 -14.70 34.21 19.85
CA GLU A 34 -13.79 34.96 20.70
C GLU A 34 -13.06 34.04 21.70
N SER A 35 -13.73 32.99 22.20
CA SER A 35 -13.08 31.98 23.05
C SER A 35 -11.97 31.22 22.30
N MET A 36 -12.15 30.97 21.00
CA MET A 36 -11.17 30.29 20.14
C MET A 36 -10.11 31.22 19.52
N ARG A 37 -10.26 32.54 19.65
CA ARG A 37 -9.37 33.54 19.02
C ARG A 37 -7.90 33.34 19.36
N ASN A 38 -7.57 33.05 20.62
CA ASN A 38 -6.19 32.87 21.06
C ASN A 38 -5.56 31.60 20.48
N VAL A 39 -6.34 30.52 20.36
CA VAL A 39 -5.92 29.26 19.75
C VAL A 39 -5.68 29.45 18.26
N ILE A 40 -6.62 30.11 17.56
CA ILE A 40 -6.48 30.46 16.14
C ILE A 40 -5.24 31.32 15.91
N LYS A 41 -5.01 32.33 16.76
CA LYS A 41 -3.83 33.22 16.68
C LYS A 41 -2.52 32.45 16.87
N LYS A 42 -2.46 31.52 17.83
CA LYS A 42 -1.27 30.69 18.05
C LYS A 42 -0.98 29.83 16.83
N LEU A 43 -1.97 29.06 16.36
CA LEU A 43 -1.81 28.15 15.22
C LEU A 43 -1.48 28.90 13.93
N TYR A 44 -2.22 29.96 13.63
CA TYR A 44 -2.11 30.67 12.34
C TYR A 44 -0.90 31.62 12.28
N ILE A 45 -0.56 32.30 13.39
CA ILE A 45 0.51 33.32 13.40
C ILE A 45 1.79 32.81 14.06
N GLN A 46 1.72 32.22 15.27
CA GLN A 46 2.93 31.83 16.01
C GLN A 46 3.55 30.55 15.44
N GLU A 47 2.73 29.57 15.09
CA GLU A 47 3.17 28.30 14.48
C GLU A 47 3.24 28.36 12.94
N ASN A 48 2.93 29.52 12.35
CA ASN A 48 2.95 29.79 10.91
C ASN A 48 2.21 28.75 10.03
N ARG A 49 1.17 28.09 10.55
CA ARG A 49 0.41 27.06 9.81
C ARG A 49 -0.46 27.65 8.70
N LYS A 50 -0.77 26.88 7.66
CA LYS A 50 -1.72 27.31 6.63
C LYS A 50 -3.13 27.42 7.21
N LEU A 51 -4.01 28.17 6.54
CA LEU A 51 -5.39 28.35 7.03
C LEU A 51 -6.14 27.01 7.10
N ASN A 52 -6.00 26.17 6.07
CA ASN A 52 -6.61 24.85 6.02
C ASN A 52 -6.10 23.93 7.15
N GLU A 53 -4.81 24.00 7.48
CA GLU A 53 -4.22 23.26 8.61
C GLU A 53 -4.76 23.77 9.96
N THR A 54 -4.90 25.09 10.12
CA THR A 54 -5.48 25.70 11.33
C THR A 54 -6.92 25.24 11.53
N MET A 55 -7.71 25.16 10.45
CA MET A 55 -9.08 24.67 10.47
C MET A 55 -9.17 23.19 10.83
N ALA A 56 -8.32 22.36 10.22
CA ALA A 56 -8.27 20.92 10.52
C ALA A 56 -7.91 20.66 12.01
N ILE A 57 -6.98 21.41 12.57
CA ILE A 57 -6.60 21.30 13.99
C ILE A 57 -7.74 21.74 14.91
N LEU A 58 -8.45 22.82 14.57
CA LEU A 58 -9.60 23.30 15.35
C LEU A 58 -10.76 22.30 15.32
N GLN A 59 -11.00 21.67 14.18
CA GLN A 59 -12.00 20.62 14.06
C GLN A 59 -11.61 19.36 14.82
N ALA A 60 -10.36 18.88 14.69
CA ALA A 60 -9.92 17.64 15.29
C ALA A 60 -9.74 17.72 16.82
N ARG A 61 -9.19 18.82 17.33
CA ARG A 61 -8.85 18.95 18.77
C ARG A 61 -9.89 19.70 19.59
N TYR A 62 -10.64 20.60 18.97
CA TYR A 62 -11.60 21.47 19.66
C TYR A 62 -13.04 21.28 19.16
N GLY A 63 -13.28 20.35 18.22
CA GLY A 63 -14.60 20.11 17.64
C GLY A 63 -15.17 21.32 16.88
N PHE A 64 -14.33 22.28 16.52
CA PHE A 64 -14.73 23.57 16.00
C PHE A 64 -14.65 23.57 14.46
N ALA A 65 -15.79 23.36 13.80
CA ALA A 65 -15.90 23.21 12.36
C ALA A 65 -16.64 24.41 11.74
N ALA A 66 -15.94 25.17 10.90
CA ALA A 66 -16.48 26.31 10.17
C ALA A 66 -15.87 26.40 8.76
N THR A 67 -16.53 27.12 7.85
CA THR A 67 -16.05 27.27 6.46
C THR A 67 -14.82 28.18 6.37
N GLU A 68 -13.98 27.97 5.35
CA GLU A 68 -12.77 28.77 5.13
C GLU A 68 -13.10 30.27 4.99
N GLN A 69 -14.25 30.60 4.38
CA GLN A 69 -14.72 31.98 4.25
C GLN A 69 -15.03 32.63 5.62
N MET A 70 -15.61 31.87 6.56
CA MET A 70 -15.86 32.36 7.93
C MET A 70 -14.55 32.65 8.65
N PHE A 71 -13.57 31.74 8.57
CA PHE A 71 -12.24 31.96 9.13
C PHE A 71 -11.53 33.17 8.52
N LYS A 72 -11.57 33.35 7.19
CA LYS A 72 -11.02 34.53 6.50
C LYS A 72 -11.66 35.82 7.00
N LYS A 73 -12.99 35.84 7.19
CA LYS A 73 -13.73 36.98 7.73
C LYS A 73 -13.29 37.31 9.17
N ARG A 74 -13.08 36.30 10.01
CA ARG A 74 -12.66 36.44 11.41
C ARG A 74 -11.20 36.91 11.55
N LEU A 75 -10.28 36.35 10.77
CA LEU A 75 -8.88 36.77 10.73
C LEU A 75 -8.74 38.24 10.30
N LYS A 76 -9.55 38.67 9.32
CA LYS A 76 -9.64 40.07 8.90
C LYS A 76 -10.17 40.97 10.02
N LYS A 77 -11.24 40.56 10.72
CA LYS A 77 -11.81 41.29 11.86
C LYS A 77 -10.81 41.45 13.01
N TRP A 78 -10.00 40.43 13.29
CA TRP A 78 -9.02 40.45 14.37
C TRP A 78 -7.67 41.07 14.02
N GLY A 79 -7.49 41.53 12.78
CA GLY A 79 -6.22 42.13 12.32
C GLY A 79 -5.04 41.16 12.25
N LEU A 80 -5.30 39.84 12.15
CA LEU A 80 -4.26 38.81 12.13
C LEU A 80 -3.74 38.59 10.71
N ARG A 81 -2.56 39.15 10.40
CA ARG A 81 -1.86 38.96 9.12
C ARG A 81 -0.48 38.33 9.36
N LYS A 82 -0.09 37.35 8.53
CA LYS A 82 1.27 36.80 8.55
C LYS A 82 2.25 37.87 8.06
N ARG A 83 3.29 38.17 8.85
CA ARG A 83 4.39 39.03 8.41
C ARG A 83 5.29 38.21 7.48
N THR A 84 5.41 38.64 6.23
CA THR A 84 6.39 38.13 5.28
C THR A 84 7.78 38.62 5.71
N TYR A 85 8.64 37.72 6.20
CA TYR A 85 10.06 38.02 6.29
C TYR A 85 10.62 38.13 4.86
N ARG A 86 10.97 39.34 4.44
CA ARG A 86 11.75 39.57 3.21
C ARG A 86 13.12 38.91 3.43
N LYS A 87 13.46 37.96 2.56
CA LYS A 87 14.82 37.40 2.43
C LYS A 87 15.80 38.58 2.24
N GLY A 88 16.67 38.82 3.24
CA GLY A 88 17.71 39.82 3.14
C GLY A 88 18.80 39.38 2.16
N GLN A 89 19.13 40.26 1.22
CA GLN A 89 20.37 40.21 0.43
C GLN A 89 21.60 40.27 1.34
N PRO A 90 22.73 39.75 0.86
CA PRO A 90 24.00 40.46 0.92
C PRO A 90 24.38 40.91 -0.50
N GLY A 91 24.45 42.23 -0.72
CA GLY A 91 25.44 42.79 -1.66
C GLY A 91 26.84 42.60 -1.05
N SER A 92 27.95 42.73 -1.74
CA SER A 92 28.28 43.39 -3.00
C SER A 92 29.70 42.94 -3.36
N ALA A 93 29.95 42.54 -4.60
CA ALA A 93 31.22 42.77 -5.34
C ALA A 93 31.16 41.97 -6.65
N ALA A 94 30.60 42.58 -7.68
CA ALA A 94 30.90 42.23 -9.06
C ALA A 94 31.99 43.19 -9.55
N SER A 95 33.07 42.62 -10.08
CA SER A 95 33.91 43.25 -11.09
C SER A 95 34.33 42.16 -12.07
N THR A 96 33.78 42.21 -13.28
CA THR A 96 34.39 41.68 -14.52
C THR A 96 34.93 42.90 -15.28
N PRO A 97 35.96 42.79 -16.14
CA PRO A 97 35.79 42.31 -17.52
C PRO A 97 36.93 41.36 -17.97
N LEU A 98 36.63 40.31 -18.75
CA LEU A 98 36.74 40.21 -20.22
C LEU A 98 38.10 40.68 -20.78
N ASP A 99 38.93 39.77 -21.31
CA ASP A 99 39.38 39.89 -22.72
C ASP A 99 40.00 38.62 -23.31
N THR A 100 39.89 38.59 -24.63
CA THR A 100 40.16 37.61 -25.68
C THR A 100 41.64 37.60 -26.07
N THR A 101 42.33 36.44 -26.24
CA THR A 101 43.35 36.26 -27.32
C THR A 101 43.86 34.81 -27.51
N GLU A 102 43.67 34.35 -28.75
CA GLU A 102 44.48 33.49 -29.63
C GLU A 102 45.81 32.83 -29.20
N CYS A 103 45.85 31.52 -29.48
CA CYS A 103 46.74 30.80 -30.41
C CYS A 103 48.20 30.39 -30.05
N SER A 104 48.47 29.12 -30.45
CA SER A 104 49.74 28.54 -30.92
C SER A 104 50.82 28.11 -29.92
N GLY A 105 51.22 26.83 -30.06
CA GLY A 105 52.64 26.52 -30.22
C GLY A 105 53.21 25.32 -29.46
N THR A 106 53.14 24.15 -30.13
CA THR A 106 54.26 23.20 -30.36
C THR A 106 54.95 22.40 -29.23
N SER A 107 54.88 21.07 -29.43
CA SER A 107 55.92 20.01 -29.33
C SER A 107 56.59 19.77 -27.97
N THR A 108 56.77 18.52 -27.49
CA THR A 108 57.52 17.39 -28.07
C THR A 108 57.09 16.08 -27.36
N PHE A 109 56.85 14.97 -28.07
CA PHE A 109 57.76 13.78 -28.18
C PHE A 109 58.31 13.28 -26.83
N ASP A 110 58.20 12.02 -26.39
CA ASP A 110 58.39 10.76 -27.12
C ASP A 110 57.72 9.53 -26.45
N GLU A 111 57.36 8.59 -27.33
CA GLU A 111 57.48 7.11 -27.32
C GLU A 111 56.93 6.26 -26.16
N GLN A 112 55.92 5.41 -26.38
CA GLN A 112 55.90 4.14 -27.14
C GLN A 112 56.75 3.01 -26.55
N SER A 113 56.08 1.95 -26.09
CA SER A 113 56.28 0.63 -26.69
C SER A 113 55.07 -0.27 -26.44
N SER A 114 54.58 -0.77 -27.57
CA SER A 114 53.47 -1.68 -27.82
C SER A 114 53.98 -3.09 -28.10
N SER A 115 53.15 -4.11 -27.83
CA SER A 115 52.80 -5.25 -28.74
C SER A 115 52.22 -6.39 -27.89
N SER A 116 50.97 -6.89 -28.07
CA SER A 116 50.34 -7.64 -29.18
C SER A 116 51.16 -8.89 -29.55
N SER A 117 50.68 -10.13 -29.67
CA SER A 117 49.40 -10.74 -30.12
C SER A 117 49.61 -12.28 -29.95
N SER A 118 48.63 -13.19 -29.86
CA SER A 118 47.82 -13.73 -30.97
C SER A 118 46.97 -14.97 -30.55
N ALA A 119 45.68 -14.95 -30.93
CA ALA A 119 44.83 -15.99 -31.60
C ALA A 119 44.88 -17.49 -31.18
N SER A 120 43.82 -18.08 -30.58
CA SER A 120 42.66 -18.85 -31.16
C SER A 120 42.98 -20.33 -31.53
N PRO A 121 42.04 -21.34 -31.56
CA PRO A 121 40.56 -21.28 -31.67
C PRO A 121 39.70 -22.35 -30.87
N GLU A 122 38.37 -22.22 -30.99
CA GLU A 122 37.27 -23.25 -30.94
C GLU A 122 36.90 -24.04 -29.66
N GLU A 123 35.67 -23.84 -29.16
CA GLU A 123 34.52 -24.77 -29.28
C GLU A 123 33.27 -24.21 -28.56
N HIS A 124 32.14 -24.12 -29.27
CA HIS A 124 30.83 -23.70 -28.75
C HIS A 124 30.08 -24.91 -28.18
N GLN A 125 29.71 -24.85 -26.90
CA GLN A 125 28.60 -25.60 -26.34
C GLN A 125 27.67 -24.62 -25.62
N ASP A 126 26.40 -24.62 -26.06
CA ASP A 126 25.29 -23.87 -25.51
C ASP A 126 25.02 -24.23 -24.04
N ASP A 127 24.93 -23.22 -23.17
CA ASP A 127 24.29 -23.35 -21.86
C ASP A 127 23.41 -22.10 -21.60
N PRO A 128 22.07 -22.23 -21.45
CA PRO A 128 21.16 -21.11 -21.38
C PRO A 128 21.06 -20.61 -19.93
N THR A 129 22.09 -19.94 -19.45
CA THR A 129 21.99 -19.05 -18.29
C THR A 129 22.11 -17.62 -18.76
N THR A 130 21.07 -17.15 -19.47
CA THR A 130 20.90 -15.73 -19.77
C THR A 130 20.68 -14.99 -18.46
N SER A 131 21.77 -14.40 -17.98
CA SER A 131 21.83 -13.36 -16.98
C SER A 131 20.64 -12.40 -17.12
N MET A 132 19.72 -12.48 -16.16
CA MET A 132 18.56 -11.59 -15.99
C MET A 132 19.01 -10.19 -15.56
N ALA A 133 19.81 -9.53 -16.41
CA ALA A 133 20.06 -8.11 -16.28
C ALA A 133 18.76 -7.37 -16.60
N LEU A 134 18.34 -6.51 -15.66
CA LEU A 134 17.24 -5.55 -15.77
C LEU A 134 17.19 -4.94 -17.19
N ILE A 135 16.29 -5.45 -18.04
CA ILE A 135 16.10 -4.95 -19.40
C ILE A 135 15.74 -3.47 -19.32
N GLN A 136 16.55 -2.59 -19.91
CA GLN A 136 16.21 -1.17 -20.08
C GLN A 136 14.90 -1.04 -20.88
N PRO A 137 14.02 -0.07 -20.58
CA PRO A 137 12.79 0.13 -21.34
C PRO A 137 13.11 0.24 -22.83
N SER A 138 12.45 -0.60 -23.62
CA SER A 138 12.72 -0.67 -25.06
C SER A 138 11.92 0.46 -25.72
N ASN A 139 12.59 1.52 -26.17
CA ASN A 139 11.95 2.70 -26.78
C ASN A 139 11.22 2.41 -28.12
N THR A 140 11.10 1.15 -28.53
CA THR A 140 10.56 0.72 -29.83
C THR A 140 9.58 -0.47 -29.73
N GLY A 141 9.14 -0.86 -28.52
CA GLY A 141 8.18 -1.94 -28.32
C GLY A 141 6.71 -1.50 -28.41
N PRO A 142 5.75 -2.45 -28.61
CA PRO A 142 4.33 -2.14 -28.74
C PRO A 142 3.71 -1.51 -27.47
N TYR A 143 4.37 -1.64 -26.32
CA TYR A 143 3.95 -1.08 -25.04
C TYR A 143 4.95 -0.06 -24.47
N SER A 144 5.73 0.62 -25.33
CA SER A 144 6.72 1.64 -24.90
C SER A 144 6.11 2.72 -24.01
N ASP A 145 4.89 3.18 -24.32
CA ASP A 145 4.21 4.21 -23.55
C ASP A 145 3.80 3.69 -22.16
N LEU A 146 3.34 2.45 -22.07
CA LEU A 146 3.04 1.80 -20.79
C LEU A 146 4.31 1.63 -19.96
N GLU A 147 5.41 1.17 -20.56
CA GLU A 147 6.71 1.04 -19.90
C GLU A 147 7.20 2.38 -19.34
N GLN A 148 7.07 3.45 -20.12
CA GLN A 148 7.45 4.79 -19.69
C GLN A 148 6.63 5.27 -18.51
N VAL A 149 5.30 5.12 -18.56
CA VAL A 149 4.40 5.54 -17.48
C VAL A 149 4.63 4.70 -16.21
N LEU A 150 4.81 3.39 -16.35
CA LEU A 150 5.15 2.51 -15.21
C LEU A 150 6.51 2.91 -14.61
N GLY A 151 7.47 3.30 -15.45
CA GLY A 151 8.71 3.93 -15.01
C GLY A 151 8.49 5.24 -14.25
N GLY A 152 7.41 5.97 -14.48
CA GLY A 152 7.09 7.19 -13.73
C GLY A 152 6.63 6.93 -12.28
N VAL A 153 6.15 5.72 -11.96
CA VAL A 153 5.55 5.41 -10.65
C VAL A 153 6.55 5.56 -9.52
N PHE A 154 7.81 5.18 -9.73
CA PHE A 154 8.82 5.26 -8.67
C PHE A 154 9.11 6.72 -8.27
N ASN A 155 9.21 7.64 -9.23
CA ASN A 155 9.44 9.07 -8.95
C ASN A 155 8.31 9.65 -8.11
N TRP A 156 7.08 9.24 -8.42
CA TRP A 156 5.91 9.64 -7.65
C TRP A 156 5.95 9.05 -6.24
N SER A 157 6.24 7.75 -6.08
CA SER A 157 6.41 7.12 -4.75
C SER A 157 7.52 7.78 -3.92
N GLN A 158 8.62 8.17 -4.56
CA GLN A 158 9.72 8.90 -3.92
C GLN A 158 9.28 10.29 -3.45
N SER A 159 8.55 11.04 -4.28
CA SER A 159 7.98 12.33 -3.87
C SER A 159 7.07 12.20 -2.65
N LYS A 160 6.35 11.07 -2.53
CA LYS A 160 5.51 10.77 -1.36
C LYS A 160 6.35 10.50 -0.11
N LEU A 161 7.47 9.78 -0.24
CA LEU A 161 8.44 9.60 0.85
C LEU A 161 9.01 10.94 1.36
N GLU A 162 9.20 11.92 0.49
CA GLU A 162 9.72 13.24 0.88
C GLU A 162 8.64 14.14 1.50
N ILE A 163 7.40 14.05 1.00
CA ILE A 163 6.31 14.99 1.34
C ILE A 163 5.45 14.53 2.53
N PHE A 164 5.43 13.24 2.88
CA PHE A 164 4.61 12.72 3.99
C PHE A 164 5.42 12.56 5.30
N PRO A 165 5.55 13.61 6.14
CA PRO A 165 5.92 13.43 7.53
C PRO A 165 4.66 13.10 8.34
N VAL A 166 4.63 11.90 8.91
CA VAL A 166 3.82 11.55 10.11
C VAL A 166 2.36 12.03 10.04
N MET A 167 1.64 11.67 8.97
CA MET A 167 0.17 11.62 9.00
C MET A 167 -0.25 10.20 9.40
N SER A 168 -1.44 10.05 10.01
CA SER A 168 -2.04 8.74 10.26
C SER A 168 -2.06 7.95 8.96
N ASP A 169 -1.15 6.99 8.82
CA ASP A 169 -1.04 6.18 7.63
C ASP A 169 -2.28 5.27 7.50
N PRO A 170 -2.59 4.76 6.29
CA PRO A 170 -3.76 3.92 6.09
C PRO A 170 -3.81 2.69 7.00
N MET A 171 -2.67 2.13 7.42
CA MET A 171 -2.64 1.00 8.36
C MET A 171 -3.02 1.45 9.77
N SER A 172 -2.53 2.61 10.23
CA SER A 172 -2.95 3.20 11.51
C SER A 172 -4.47 3.39 11.59
N GLU A 173 -5.09 3.96 10.57
CA GLU A 173 -6.56 4.12 10.52
C GLU A 173 -7.28 2.77 10.53
N TYR A 174 -6.77 1.83 9.75
CA TYR A 174 -7.29 0.47 9.71
C TYR A 174 -7.20 -0.25 11.06
N LEU A 175 -6.10 -0.06 11.80
CA LEU A 175 -5.90 -0.62 13.13
C LEU A 175 -6.80 0.05 14.19
N ALA A 176 -7.07 1.34 14.04
CA ALA A 176 -7.96 2.10 14.91
C ALA A 176 -9.45 1.72 14.76
N THR A 177 -9.88 1.19 13.61
CA THR A 177 -11.28 0.78 13.37
C THR A 177 -11.43 -0.75 13.23
N PRO A 178 -11.39 -1.51 14.34
CA PRO A 178 -11.33 -2.97 14.30
C PRO A 178 -12.50 -3.65 13.56
N ASN A 179 -13.70 -3.09 13.72
CA ASN A 179 -14.96 -3.69 13.28
C ASN A 179 -15.38 -3.25 11.87
N SER A 180 -14.91 -2.08 11.46
CA SER A 180 -15.27 -1.44 10.19
C SER A 180 -14.01 -0.79 9.59
N PRO A 181 -13.19 -1.57 8.85
CA PRO A 181 -12.09 -1.02 8.08
C PRO A 181 -12.57 0.17 7.25
N PRO A 182 -11.77 1.26 7.13
CA PRO A 182 -12.19 2.42 6.36
C PRO A 182 -12.49 2.01 4.92
N ILE A 183 -13.62 2.45 4.36
CA ILE A 183 -14.00 2.10 2.97
C ILE A 183 -12.98 2.60 1.93
N ARG A 184 -12.19 3.63 2.29
CA ARG A 184 -11.07 4.15 1.51
C ARG A 184 -9.80 3.27 1.53
N ASP A 185 -9.77 2.21 2.35
CA ASP A 185 -8.63 1.31 2.43
C ASP A 185 -8.51 0.43 1.17
N SER A 186 -7.51 0.73 0.33
CA SER A 186 -7.22 -0.01 -0.89
C SER A 186 -6.91 -1.49 -0.66
N ARG A 187 -6.39 -1.88 0.52
CA ARG A 187 -6.16 -3.30 0.86
C ARG A 187 -7.49 -4.05 0.91
N THR A 188 -8.52 -3.44 1.49
CA THR A 188 -9.85 -4.05 1.59
C THR A 188 -10.48 -4.26 0.21
N MET A 189 -10.32 -3.30 -0.71
CA MET A 189 -10.73 -3.46 -2.12
C MET A 189 -10.01 -4.63 -2.79
N TYR A 190 -8.69 -4.72 -2.67
CA TYR A 190 -7.92 -5.84 -3.22
C TYR A 190 -8.38 -7.18 -2.63
N ARG A 191 -8.57 -7.27 -1.31
CA ARG A 191 -9.06 -8.50 -0.66
C ARG A 191 -10.46 -8.91 -1.14
N ILE A 192 -11.33 -7.97 -1.50
CA ILE A 192 -12.65 -8.28 -2.07
C ILE A 192 -12.49 -8.92 -3.45
N PHE A 193 -11.58 -8.42 -4.30
CA PHE A 193 -11.30 -9.06 -5.59
C PHE A 193 -10.62 -10.42 -5.43
N GLU A 194 -9.77 -10.64 -4.44
CA GLU A 194 -9.30 -11.99 -4.11
C GLU A 194 -10.47 -12.93 -3.78
N LEU A 195 -11.44 -12.47 -2.99
CA LEU A 195 -12.65 -13.25 -2.69
C LEU A 195 -13.46 -13.58 -3.96
N VAL A 196 -13.54 -12.66 -4.93
CA VAL A 196 -14.17 -12.94 -6.24
C VAL A 196 -13.53 -14.17 -6.89
N PHE A 197 -12.20 -14.23 -6.93
CA PHE A 197 -11.49 -15.35 -7.54
C PHE A 197 -11.62 -16.65 -6.74
N ASP A 198 -11.59 -16.57 -5.41
CA ASP A 198 -11.79 -17.73 -4.53
C ASP A 198 -13.20 -18.31 -4.73
N LEU A 199 -14.23 -17.46 -4.80
CA LEU A 199 -15.61 -17.90 -5.03
C LEU A 199 -15.79 -18.53 -6.42
N TRP A 200 -15.14 -18.00 -7.45
CA TRP A 200 -15.15 -18.65 -8.77
C TRP A 200 -14.44 -20.00 -8.77
N PHE A 201 -13.30 -20.12 -8.10
CA PHE A 201 -12.58 -21.38 -7.96
C PHE A 201 -13.47 -22.47 -7.34
N HIS A 202 -14.32 -22.09 -6.38
CA HIS A 202 -15.30 -22.99 -5.75
C HIS A 202 -16.65 -23.10 -6.48
N GLY A 203 -16.76 -22.59 -7.71
CA GLY A 203 -17.98 -22.69 -8.52
C GLY A 203 -19.16 -21.83 -8.03
N LYS A 204 -18.91 -20.84 -7.16
CA LYS A 204 -19.93 -19.92 -6.61
C LYS A 204 -20.01 -18.64 -7.43
N GLY A 205 -20.40 -18.77 -8.70
CA GLY A 205 -20.46 -17.64 -9.65
C GLY A 205 -21.37 -16.49 -9.21
N ASP A 206 -22.52 -16.78 -8.61
CA ASP A 206 -23.45 -15.73 -8.14
C ASP A 206 -22.84 -14.90 -6.99
N LEU A 207 -22.21 -15.58 -6.02
CA LEU A 207 -21.50 -14.92 -4.93
C LEU A 207 -20.28 -14.15 -5.44
N ALA A 208 -19.53 -14.70 -6.41
CA ALA A 208 -18.43 -14.00 -7.06
C ALA A 208 -18.91 -12.70 -7.73
N GLY A 209 -20.09 -12.73 -8.37
CA GLY A 209 -20.74 -11.54 -8.93
C GLY A 209 -21.12 -10.51 -7.86
N MET A 210 -21.65 -10.94 -6.70
CA MET A 210 -21.92 -10.04 -5.56
C MET A 210 -20.63 -9.41 -5.01
N ALA A 211 -19.59 -10.21 -4.81
CA ALA A 211 -18.28 -9.74 -4.37
C ALA A 211 -17.68 -8.73 -5.38
N ALA A 212 -17.82 -8.98 -6.68
CA ALA A 212 -17.35 -8.06 -7.71
C ALA A 212 -18.08 -6.71 -7.63
N ARG A 213 -19.42 -6.70 -7.50
CA ARG A 213 -20.19 -5.45 -7.31
C ARG A 213 -19.73 -4.69 -6.07
N ARG A 214 -19.47 -5.39 -4.96
CA ARG A 214 -18.91 -4.77 -3.75
C ARG A 214 -17.51 -4.21 -3.99
N GLY A 215 -16.65 -4.91 -4.73
CA GLY A 215 -15.31 -4.42 -5.11
C GLY A 215 -15.37 -3.14 -5.94
N PHE A 216 -16.28 -3.09 -6.93
CA PHE A 216 -16.54 -1.87 -7.72
C PHE A 216 -17.05 -0.72 -6.86
N TYR A 217 -17.99 -0.99 -5.93
CA TYR A 217 -18.47 0.02 -5.01
C TYR A 217 -17.35 0.61 -4.14
N VAL A 218 -16.51 -0.24 -3.55
CA VAL A 218 -15.37 0.20 -2.74
C VAL A 218 -14.35 1.00 -3.56
N LEU A 219 -14.15 0.65 -4.84
CA LEU A 219 -13.24 1.38 -5.74
C LEU A 219 -13.61 2.87 -5.88
N GLU A 220 -14.90 3.22 -5.81
CA GLU A 220 -15.37 4.61 -5.88
C GLU A 220 -14.83 5.49 -4.75
N PHE A 221 -14.56 4.89 -3.58
CA PHE A 221 -14.05 5.59 -2.39
C PHE A 221 -12.53 5.49 -2.28
N VAL A 222 -11.95 4.36 -2.65
CA VAL A 222 -10.52 4.12 -2.56
C VAL A 222 -9.70 5.08 -3.45
N LEU A 223 -10.26 5.52 -4.57
CA LEU A 223 -9.62 6.52 -5.44
C LEU A 223 -9.61 7.95 -4.87
N SER A 224 -10.26 8.18 -3.73
CA SER A 224 -10.16 9.45 -2.98
C SER A 224 -8.91 9.52 -2.11
N ASP A 225 -8.25 8.39 -1.86
CA ASP A 225 -7.00 8.33 -1.10
C ASP A 225 -5.78 8.48 -2.03
N ASP A 226 -4.79 9.27 -1.61
CA ASP A 226 -3.61 9.63 -2.40
C ASP A 226 -2.34 9.00 -1.80
N HIS A 227 -2.41 7.68 -1.59
CA HIS A 227 -1.38 6.83 -0.99
C HIS A 227 -0.69 5.91 -2.03
N PRO A 228 0.63 5.65 -1.91
CA PRO A 228 1.35 4.79 -2.86
C PRO A 228 0.76 3.39 -3.08
N ASP A 229 0.24 2.77 -2.03
CA ASP A 229 -0.33 1.42 -2.10
C ASP A 229 -1.55 1.32 -3.03
N LEU A 230 -2.29 2.42 -3.23
CA LEU A 230 -3.44 2.45 -4.13
C LEU A 230 -3.08 1.95 -5.52
N ILE A 231 -2.00 2.49 -6.09
CA ILE A 231 -1.56 2.14 -7.44
C ILE A 231 -1.30 0.65 -7.52
N TRP A 232 -0.59 0.12 -6.53
CA TRP A 232 -0.17 -1.28 -6.55
C TRP A 232 -1.32 -2.24 -6.26
N HIS A 233 -2.28 -1.90 -5.40
CA HIS A 233 -3.49 -2.72 -5.20
C HIS A 233 -4.38 -2.77 -6.45
N VAL A 234 -4.47 -1.67 -7.18
CA VAL A 234 -5.15 -1.66 -8.49
C VAL A 234 -4.38 -2.51 -9.50
N LEU A 235 -3.05 -2.41 -9.53
CA LEU A 235 -2.22 -3.22 -10.43
C LEU A 235 -2.22 -4.71 -10.07
N ASP A 236 -2.25 -5.09 -8.80
CA ASP A 236 -2.42 -6.49 -8.38
C ASP A 236 -3.77 -7.04 -8.84
N THR A 237 -4.82 -6.24 -8.69
CA THR A 237 -6.18 -6.61 -9.13
C THR A 237 -6.19 -6.87 -10.64
N ILE A 238 -5.58 -5.98 -11.43
CA ILE A 238 -5.45 -6.12 -12.88
C ILE A 238 -4.59 -7.34 -13.24
N TYR A 239 -3.44 -7.51 -12.57
CA TYR A 239 -2.55 -8.65 -12.77
C TYR A 239 -3.30 -9.96 -12.54
N ASP A 240 -4.01 -10.10 -11.42
CA ASP A 240 -4.75 -11.32 -11.07
C ASP A 240 -5.86 -11.60 -12.09
N MET A 241 -6.54 -10.58 -12.63
CA MET A 241 -7.54 -10.77 -13.70
C MET A 241 -6.91 -11.24 -15.01
N VAL A 242 -5.74 -10.73 -15.38
CA VAL A 242 -5.02 -11.13 -16.60
C VAL A 242 -4.46 -12.55 -16.45
N ASP A 243 -3.74 -12.80 -15.36
CA ASP A 243 -3.08 -14.08 -15.04
C ASP A 243 -4.09 -15.24 -14.96
N ARG A 244 -5.27 -14.98 -14.38
CA ARG A 244 -6.34 -15.98 -14.23
C ARG A 244 -7.30 -16.03 -15.43
N GLY A 245 -7.13 -15.18 -16.43
CA GLY A 245 -7.97 -15.17 -17.64
C GLY A 245 -9.38 -14.61 -17.46
N HIS A 246 -9.63 -13.77 -16.44
CA HIS A 246 -10.93 -13.13 -16.20
C HIS A 246 -11.13 -11.87 -17.06
N LEU A 247 -11.06 -12.01 -18.39
CA LEU A 247 -10.97 -10.89 -19.34
C LEU A 247 -12.22 -10.00 -19.39
N ARG A 248 -13.41 -10.55 -19.15
CA ARG A 248 -14.65 -9.76 -19.07
C ARG A 248 -14.67 -8.86 -17.84
N LEU A 249 -14.24 -9.40 -16.69
CA LEU A 249 -14.12 -8.61 -15.47
C LEU A 249 -13.04 -7.55 -15.61
N LEU A 250 -11.91 -7.90 -16.22
CA LEU A 250 -10.83 -6.96 -16.54
C LEU A 250 -11.32 -5.78 -17.39
N ALA A 251 -12.06 -6.04 -18.47
CA ALA A 251 -12.59 -4.97 -19.32
C ALA A 251 -13.50 -4.00 -18.53
N LEU A 252 -14.43 -4.56 -17.74
CA LEU A 252 -15.31 -3.75 -16.88
C LEU A 252 -14.51 -2.95 -15.85
N PHE A 253 -13.49 -3.56 -15.25
CA PHE A 253 -12.63 -2.94 -14.26
C PHE A 253 -11.83 -1.79 -14.86
N LEU A 254 -11.15 -2.00 -15.99
CA LEU A 254 -10.36 -0.98 -16.67
C LEU A 254 -11.23 0.20 -17.10
N ASP A 255 -12.41 -0.05 -17.69
CA ASP A 255 -13.30 1.04 -18.12
C ASP A 255 -13.80 1.86 -16.92
N HIS A 256 -14.29 1.19 -15.87
CA HIS A 256 -14.81 1.87 -14.69
C HIS A 256 -13.72 2.62 -13.92
N ALA A 257 -12.59 1.96 -13.63
CA ALA A 257 -11.45 2.56 -12.94
C ALA A 257 -10.90 3.77 -13.72
N THR A 258 -10.83 3.69 -15.05
CA THR A 258 -10.36 4.81 -15.89
C THR A 258 -11.31 6.01 -15.80
N ILE A 259 -12.63 5.77 -15.85
CA ILE A 259 -13.63 6.83 -15.74
C ILE A 259 -13.55 7.51 -14.37
N LEU A 260 -13.45 6.73 -13.29
CA LEU A 260 -13.34 7.26 -11.94
C LEU A 260 -12.02 8.02 -11.74
N ALA A 261 -10.89 7.43 -12.11
CA ALA A 261 -9.57 8.05 -12.02
C ALA A 261 -9.52 9.38 -12.78
N LYS A 262 -10.12 9.45 -13.98
CA LYS A 262 -10.19 10.69 -14.77
C LYS A 262 -10.98 11.80 -14.08
N ARG A 263 -11.98 11.44 -13.26
CA ARG A 263 -12.84 12.40 -12.55
C ARG A 263 -12.26 12.83 -11.20
N GLN A 264 -11.63 11.91 -10.49
CA GLN A 264 -11.21 12.11 -9.10
C GLN A 264 -9.73 12.47 -8.95
N LEU A 265 -8.86 12.01 -9.86
CA LEU A 265 -7.41 12.19 -9.76
C LEU A 265 -6.91 13.31 -10.69
N PRO A 266 -5.79 13.96 -10.35
CA PRO A 266 -5.12 14.90 -11.24
C PRO A 266 -4.76 14.29 -12.60
N ALA A 267 -4.75 15.10 -13.66
CA ALA A 267 -4.47 14.63 -15.03
C ALA A 267 -3.08 13.96 -15.18
N GLN A 268 -2.11 14.34 -14.35
CA GLN A 268 -0.76 13.75 -14.35
C GLN A 268 -0.59 12.63 -13.30
N HIS A 269 -1.67 12.20 -12.64
CA HIS A 269 -1.58 11.14 -11.65
C HIS A 269 -1.17 9.81 -12.33
N PRO A 270 -0.12 9.10 -11.85
CA PRO A 270 0.39 7.91 -12.52
C PRO A 270 -0.68 6.84 -12.75
N LEU A 271 -1.56 6.58 -11.77
CA LEU A 271 -2.65 5.62 -11.92
C LEU A 271 -3.56 5.89 -13.13
N LEU A 272 -3.92 7.15 -13.38
CA LEU A 272 -4.76 7.51 -14.53
C LEU A 272 -4.05 7.22 -15.84
N LEU A 273 -2.77 7.60 -15.93
CA LEU A 273 -1.95 7.37 -17.12
C LEU A 273 -1.77 5.87 -17.39
N ILE A 274 -1.52 5.08 -16.34
CA ILE A 274 -1.39 3.62 -16.45
C ILE A 274 -2.69 3.01 -16.97
N LEU A 275 -3.82 3.35 -16.37
CA LEU A 275 -5.14 2.82 -16.76
C LEU A 275 -5.47 3.15 -18.22
N GLN A 276 -5.12 4.34 -18.70
CA GLN A 276 -5.29 4.72 -20.10
C GLN A 276 -4.45 3.86 -21.05
N GLN A 277 -3.20 3.58 -20.69
CA GLN A 277 -2.31 2.73 -21.49
C GLN A 277 -2.73 1.26 -21.49
N LEU A 278 -3.19 0.74 -20.34
CA LEU A 278 -3.66 -0.64 -20.22
C LEU A 278 -4.84 -0.95 -21.14
N ARG A 279 -5.74 0.01 -21.38
CA ARG A 279 -6.87 -0.19 -22.31
C ARG A 279 -6.46 -0.50 -23.76
N ASN A 280 -5.22 -0.19 -24.13
CA ASN A 280 -4.69 -0.42 -25.48
C ASN A 280 -3.84 -1.70 -25.58
N CYS A 281 -3.74 -2.50 -24.52
CA CYS A 281 -2.97 -3.73 -24.52
C CYS A 281 -3.71 -4.89 -25.23
N ASP A 282 -2.94 -5.82 -25.78
CA ASP A 282 -3.45 -7.07 -26.33
C ASP A 282 -3.75 -8.08 -25.21
N TYR A 283 -5.04 -8.25 -24.94
CA TYR A 283 -5.57 -9.26 -24.03
C TYR A 283 -6.06 -10.53 -24.75
N GLN A 284 -6.16 -10.49 -26.08
CA GLN A 284 -6.74 -11.57 -26.87
C GLN A 284 -5.73 -12.70 -27.06
N THR A 285 -4.45 -12.36 -27.25
CA THR A 285 -3.40 -13.38 -27.40
C THR A 285 -2.79 -13.78 -26.05
N ASP A 286 -2.37 -15.04 -25.94
CA ASP A 286 -1.66 -15.55 -24.77
C ASP A 286 -0.31 -14.83 -24.58
N GLU A 287 0.35 -14.49 -25.69
CA GLU A 287 1.63 -13.79 -25.70
C GLU A 287 1.47 -12.36 -25.17
N GLY A 288 0.45 -11.63 -25.62
CA GLY A 288 0.12 -10.29 -25.12
C GLY A 288 -0.15 -10.27 -23.62
N ARG A 289 -0.93 -11.23 -23.11
CA ARG A 289 -1.21 -11.36 -21.67
C ARG A 289 0.04 -11.67 -20.85
N LYS A 290 0.86 -12.64 -21.29
CA LYS A 290 2.12 -12.99 -20.62
C LYS A 290 3.10 -11.81 -20.60
N TYR A 291 3.21 -11.09 -21.71
CA TYR A 291 4.08 -9.93 -21.80
C TYR A 291 3.58 -8.77 -20.91
N LEU A 292 2.27 -8.52 -20.82
CA LEU A 292 1.74 -7.54 -19.87
C LEU A 292 2.04 -7.93 -18.41
N CYS A 293 1.79 -9.18 -18.02
CA CYS A 293 2.14 -9.68 -16.68
C CYS A 293 3.63 -9.48 -16.39
N HIS A 294 4.50 -9.74 -17.38
CA HIS A 294 5.93 -9.48 -17.29
C HIS A 294 6.22 -7.99 -17.04
N LEU A 295 5.64 -7.07 -17.82
CA LEU A 295 5.84 -5.63 -17.67
C LEU A 295 5.42 -5.11 -16.29
N LEU A 296 4.23 -5.49 -15.81
CA LEU A 296 3.77 -5.11 -14.48
C LEU A 296 4.73 -5.63 -13.40
N ARG A 297 5.20 -6.88 -13.54
CA ARG A 297 6.18 -7.46 -12.61
C ARG A 297 7.50 -6.71 -12.63
N GLN A 298 8.03 -6.37 -13.80
CA GLN A 298 9.27 -5.59 -13.91
C GLN A 298 9.13 -4.20 -13.29
N ALA A 299 7.99 -3.54 -13.49
CA ALA A 299 7.71 -2.25 -12.86
C ALA A 299 7.74 -2.35 -11.33
N TRP A 300 7.10 -3.38 -10.77
CA TRP A 300 7.14 -3.63 -9.33
C TRP A 300 8.56 -3.92 -8.82
N LEU A 301 9.31 -4.82 -9.47
CA LEU A 301 10.68 -5.16 -9.05
C LEU A 301 11.60 -3.93 -9.04
N ARG A 302 11.46 -3.04 -10.03
CA ARG A 302 12.17 -1.75 -10.06
C ARG A 302 11.75 -0.85 -8.90
N ASN A 303 10.45 -0.74 -8.63
CA ASN A 303 9.93 0.03 -7.50
C ASN A 303 10.49 -0.50 -6.16
N VAL A 304 10.50 -1.81 -5.94
CA VAL A 304 11.07 -2.42 -4.73
C VAL A 304 12.58 -2.17 -4.61
N ASN A 305 13.33 -2.31 -5.70
CA ASN A 305 14.77 -2.05 -5.66
C ASN A 305 15.06 -0.60 -5.23
N LEU A 306 14.34 0.36 -5.81
CA LEU A 306 14.50 1.79 -5.54
C LEU A 306 14.02 2.17 -4.13
N LEU A 307 12.81 1.76 -3.74
CA LEU A 307 12.31 1.97 -2.38
C LEU A 307 13.23 1.30 -1.34
N GLY A 308 13.81 0.15 -1.69
CA GLY A 308 14.80 -0.55 -0.87
C GLY A 308 16.09 0.25 -0.63
N GLN A 309 16.45 1.20 -1.49
CA GLN A 309 17.59 2.12 -1.26
C GLN A 309 17.33 3.07 -0.09
N HIS A 310 16.07 3.32 0.26
CA HIS A 310 15.70 4.21 1.36
C HIS A 310 15.63 3.52 2.72
N ILE A 311 15.81 2.20 2.83
CA ILE A 311 15.72 1.47 4.11
C ILE A 311 16.69 2.05 5.15
N GLU A 312 17.94 2.32 4.76
CA GLU A 312 18.97 2.81 5.68
C GLU A 312 18.70 4.26 6.11
N THR A 313 18.28 5.09 5.16
CA THR A 313 18.12 6.54 5.34
C THR A 313 16.75 6.97 5.87
N SER A 314 15.77 6.08 5.87
CA SER A 314 14.40 6.41 6.27
C SER A 314 14.30 6.69 7.77
N ASP A 315 13.47 7.67 8.10
CA ASP A 315 13.08 7.97 9.48
C ASP A 315 12.38 6.76 10.12
N ALA A 316 12.63 6.55 11.41
CA ALA A 316 12.07 5.48 12.23
C ALA A 316 10.52 5.50 12.30
N HIS A 317 9.87 6.57 11.86
CA HIS A 317 8.40 6.69 11.87
C HIS A 317 7.74 6.35 10.51
N ARG A 318 8.51 5.87 9.51
CA ARG A 318 8.01 5.58 8.16
C ARG A 318 7.56 4.12 7.99
N LEU A 319 6.64 3.67 8.84
CA LEU A 319 6.17 2.27 8.83
C LEU A 319 5.58 1.83 7.49
N TRP A 320 4.85 2.70 6.81
CA TRP A 320 4.20 2.37 5.53
C TRP A 320 5.18 1.89 4.45
N LEU A 321 6.43 2.39 4.43
CA LEU A 321 7.46 1.93 3.49
C LEU A 321 7.73 0.43 3.68
N TYR A 322 7.87 0.01 4.93
CA TYR A 322 8.15 -1.37 5.30
C TYR A 322 6.93 -2.26 5.08
N GLU A 323 5.73 -1.75 5.35
CA GLU A 323 4.48 -2.47 5.08
C GLU A 323 4.32 -2.75 3.58
N GLN A 324 4.59 -1.75 2.73
CA GLN A 324 4.54 -1.92 1.28
C GLN A 324 5.59 -2.92 0.78
N LEU A 325 6.82 -2.87 1.33
CA LEU A 325 7.92 -3.75 0.92
C LEU A 325 7.73 -5.20 1.40
N ILE A 326 7.24 -5.39 2.63
CA ILE A 326 7.22 -6.69 3.30
C ILE A 326 5.85 -7.36 3.19
N TRP A 327 4.79 -6.73 3.71
CA TRP A 327 3.45 -7.32 3.80
C TRP A 327 2.77 -7.38 2.44
N ASP A 328 2.86 -6.31 1.66
CA ASP A 328 2.25 -6.29 0.35
C ASP A 328 3.12 -6.98 -0.70
N GLY A 329 4.40 -7.26 -0.43
CA GLY A 329 5.34 -7.94 -1.33
C GLY A 329 5.00 -9.39 -1.71
N ARG A 330 3.87 -9.94 -1.25
CA ARG A 330 3.54 -11.38 -1.36
C ARG A 330 2.42 -11.72 -2.34
N THR A 331 1.81 -10.74 -2.99
CA THR A 331 0.85 -10.99 -4.09
C THR A 331 1.57 -11.65 -5.28
N ARG A 332 0.82 -12.26 -6.22
CA ARG A 332 1.43 -12.96 -7.36
C ARG A 332 2.34 -12.06 -8.20
N LEU A 333 1.92 -10.82 -8.40
CA LEU A 333 2.69 -9.77 -9.07
C LEU A 333 4.03 -9.49 -8.36
N ARG A 334 4.04 -9.59 -7.04
CA ARG A 334 5.07 -8.98 -6.19
C ARG A 334 6.10 -9.95 -5.59
N ARG A 335 5.87 -11.27 -5.72
CA ARG A 335 6.73 -12.35 -5.20
C ARG A 335 8.13 -12.38 -5.80
N GLU A 336 9.05 -13.00 -5.05
CA GLU A 336 10.46 -13.21 -5.42
C GLU A 336 11.22 -11.90 -5.66
N SER A 337 10.98 -10.90 -4.80
CA SER A 337 11.82 -9.71 -4.79
C SER A 337 13.21 -10.05 -4.25
N GLU A 338 14.22 -9.28 -4.65
CA GLU A 338 15.57 -9.41 -4.09
C GLU A 338 15.72 -8.71 -2.72
N LEU A 339 14.62 -8.50 -1.99
CA LEU A 339 14.62 -7.76 -0.73
C LEU A 339 15.47 -8.45 0.34
N GLY A 340 15.54 -9.78 0.33
CA GLY A 340 16.41 -10.57 1.20
C GLY A 340 17.90 -10.21 1.10
N LYS A 341 18.37 -9.69 -0.04
CA LYS A 341 19.76 -9.21 -0.20
C LYS A 341 20.08 -8.00 0.69
N ARG A 342 19.05 -7.29 1.18
CA ARG A 342 19.16 -6.13 2.08
C ARG A 342 18.90 -6.48 3.54
N GLN A 343 19.12 -7.74 3.93
CA GLN A 343 18.82 -8.27 5.27
C GLN A 343 19.38 -7.42 6.40
N ASP A 344 20.67 -7.08 6.37
CA ASP A 344 21.31 -6.36 7.48
C ASP A 344 20.74 -4.94 7.63
N ALA A 345 20.61 -4.21 6.53
CA ALA A 345 19.99 -2.90 6.50
C ALA A 345 18.54 -2.94 7.00
N MET A 346 17.78 -3.95 6.61
CA MET A 346 16.40 -4.14 7.04
C MET A 346 16.30 -4.39 8.54
N TYR A 347 17.10 -5.31 9.09
CA TYR A 347 17.09 -5.58 10.53
C TYR A 347 17.49 -4.36 11.35
N GLN A 348 18.56 -3.66 10.97
CA GLN A 348 18.98 -2.44 11.64
C GLN A 348 17.91 -1.36 11.59
N ALA A 349 17.20 -1.22 10.48
CA ALA A 349 16.12 -0.26 10.36
C ALA A 349 14.92 -0.62 11.25
N LEU A 350 14.45 -1.88 11.21
CA LEU A 350 13.37 -2.35 12.07
C LEU A 350 13.75 -2.30 13.57
N GLU A 351 15.01 -2.49 13.93
CA GLU A 351 15.51 -2.34 15.31
C GLU A 351 15.47 -0.90 15.78
N ARG A 352 16.01 0.04 15.00
CA ARG A 352 15.90 1.47 15.30
C ARG A 352 14.45 1.93 15.45
N MET A 353 13.52 1.38 14.66
CA MET A 353 12.09 1.67 14.79
C MET A 353 11.50 1.15 16.10
N ALA A 354 11.81 -0.09 16.47
CA ALA A 354 11.35 -0.67 17.73
C ALA A 354 11.85 0.12 18.95
N GLU A 355 13.11 0.56 18.92
CA GLU A 355 13.72 1.39 19.97
C GLU A 355 13.05 2.77 20.06
N ALA A 356 12.82 3.43 18.93
CA ALA A 356 12.17 4.74 18.88
C ALA A 356 10.75 4.69 19.48
N GLN A 357 9.98 3.64 19.18
CA GLN A 357 8.62 3.46 19.69
C GLN A 357 8.57 3.07 21.18
N SER A 358 9.62 2.41 21.68
CA SER A 358 9.73 2.07 23.11
C SER A 358 10.02 3.28 23.99
N GLN A 359 10.55 4.37 23.41
CA GLN A 359 10.88 5.61 24.14
C GLN A 359 9.71 6.59 24.24
N THR A 360 8.69 6.46 23.38
CA THR A 360 7.56 7.39 23.28
C THR A 360 6.34 7.01 24.14
N SER A 361 6.21 5.74 24.56
CA SER A 361 5.08 5.24 25.34
C SER A 361 5.49 4.16 26.35
N SER A 362 4.86 4.13 27.53
CA SER A 362 5.05 3.06 28.54
C SER A 362 4.15 1.84 28.34
N ALA A 363 3.22 1.88 27.39
CA ALA A 363 2.36 0.76 27.00
C ALA A 363 2.78 0.26 25.63
N ILE A 364 2.68 -1.06 25.39
CA ILE A 364 2.89 -1.68 24.07
C ILE A 364 1.97 -0.98 23.08
N ASP A 365 2.54 -0.14 22.23
CA ASP A 365 1.81 0.61 21.21
C ASP A 365 1.58 -0.28 19.98
N ALA A 366 0.51 -0.01 19.23
CA ALA A 366 0.19 -0.71 17.99
C ALA A 366 1.37 -0.69 17.00
N ASP A 367 2.16 0.38 17.02
CA ASP A 367 3.37 0.51 16.20
C ASP A 367 4.49 -0.46 16.59
N GLN A 368 4.68 -0.75 17.87
CA GLN A 368 5.63 -1.77 18.30
C GLN A 368 5.23 -3.15 17.76
N LEU A 369 3.94 -3.50 17.86
CA LEU A 369 3.43 -4.77 17.32
C LEU A 369 3.53 -4.84 15.79
N ARG A 370 3.35 -3.71 15.09
CA ARG A 370 3.59 -3.60 13.63
C ARG A 370 5.03 -3.94 13.29
N VAL A 371 6.00 -3.33 14.00
CA VAL A 371 7.43 -3.58 13.76
C VAL A 371 7.80 -5.04 14.00
N GLU A 372 7.35 -5.65 15.10
CA GLU A 372 7.62 -7.06 15.38
C GLU A 372 6.99 -7.99 14.33
N ALA A 373 5.76 -7.70 13.89
CA ALA A 373 5.10 -8.47 12.84
C ALA A 373 5.77 -8.31 11.46
N LEU A 374 6.27 -7.12 11.13
CA LEU A 374 7.08 -6.87 9.92
C LEU A 374 8.39 -7.64 9.97
N ARG A 375 9.08 -7.59 11.12
CA ARG A 375 10.33 -8.34 11.34
C ARG A 375 10.11 -9.84 11.16
N LEU A 376 9.06 -10.37 11.80
CA LEU A 376 8.67 -11.77 11.66
C LEU A 376 8.41 -12.16 10.21
N GLU A 377 7.62 -11.35 9.46
CA GLU A 377 7.33 -11.65 8.06
C GLU A 377 8.59 -11.64 7.20
N PHE A 378 9.42 -10.61 7.34
CA PHE A 378 10.67 -10.47 6.60
C PHE A 378 11.61 -11.65 6.86
N THR A 379 11.80 -12.03 8.14
CA THR A 379 12.63 -13.17 8.53
C THR A 379 12.13 -14.47 7.92
N GLN A 380 10.83 -14.74 7.97
CA GLN A 380 10.28 -16.00 7.47
C GLN A 380 10.26 -16.06 5.95
N MET A 381 9.91 -14.95 5.29
CA MET A 381 9.50 -14.94 3.88
C MET A 381 10.58 -14.43 2.91
N ASP A 382 11.48 -13.52 3.32
CA ASP A 382 12.59 -13.04 2.49
C ASP A 382 13.94 -13.64 2.86
N VAL A 383 14.20 -13.78 4.16
CA VAL A 383 15.48 -14.34 4.65
C VAL A 383 15.43 -15.87 4.65
N GLY A 384 14.28 -16.46 4.98
CA GLY A 384 14.12 -17.91 5.07
C GLY A 384 14.72 -18.54 6.34
N ASP A 385 15.06 -17.73 7.35
CA ASP A 385 15.54 -18.23 8.64
C ASP A 385 14.36 -18.72 9.49
N LYS A 386 14.05 -20.02 9.33
CA LYS A 386 12.92 -20.66 10.02
C LYS A 386 13.06 -20.65 11.54
N LYS A 387 14.27 -20.73 12.07
CA LYS A 387 14.51 -20.79 13.52
C LYS A 387 14.26 -19.40 14.14
N LYS A 388 14.87 -18.37 13.57
CA LYS A 388 14.63 -16.99 14.01
C LYS A 388 13.17 -16.58 13.81
N ALA A 389 12.51 -17.01 12.74
CA ALA A 389 11.09 -16.76 12.52
C ALA A 389 10.21 -17.40 13.61
N GLU A 390 10.52 -18.62 14.04
CA GLU A 390 9.81 -19.27 15.15
C GLU A 390 10.00 -18.51 16.47
N GLU A 391 11.23 -18.11 16.79
CA GLU A 391 11.53 -17.31 17.98
C GLU A 391 10.77 -15.97 17.98
N LEU A 392 10.76 -15.26 16.84
CA LEU A 392 10.01 -14.01 16.68
C LEU A 392 8.50 -14.22 16.78
N ALA A 393 7.97 -15.33 16.25
CA ALA A 393 6.55 -15.66 16.37
C ALA A 393 6.15 -15.92 17.83
N ILE A 394 6.95 -16.69 18.57
CA ILE A 394 6.73 -16.96 20.00
C ILE A 394 6.78 -15.64 20.80
N ASN A 395 7.78 -14.79 20.56
CA ASN A 395 7.88 -13.50 21.23
C ASN A 395 6.64 -12.62 20.96
N LEU A 396 6.16 -12.57 19.71
CA LEU A 396 4.96 -11.81 19.37
C LEU A 396 3.68 -12.39 20.00
N LEU A 397 3.59 -13.72 20.15
CA LEU A 397 2.50 -14.36 20.89
C LEU A 397 2.52 -13.98 22.38
N ASP A 398 3.69 -13.96 23.00
CA ASP A 398 3.85 -13.55 24.40
C ASP A 398 3.48 -12.08 24.63
N LEU A 399 3.88 -11.19 23.72
CA LEU A 399 3.51 -9.76 23.76
C LEU A 399 2.01 -9.54 23.62
N THR A 400 1.31 -10.41 22.91
CA THR A 400 -0.12 -10.28 22.59
C THR A 400 -1.02 -11.20 23.43
N ARG A 401 -0.47 -11.88 24.44
CA ARG A 401 -1.17 -12.90 25.24
C ARG A 401 -2.29 -12.33 26.13
N THR A 402 -2.29 -11.03 26.41
CA THR A 402 -3.21 -10.42 27.38
C THR A 402 -4.66 -10.44 26.90
N GLU A 403 -5.54 -11.09 27.67
CA GLU A 403 -6.99 -11.17 27.38
C GLU A 403 -7.71 -9.81 27.48
N GLN A 404 -7.10 -8.83 28.14
CA GLN A 404 -7.65 -7.47 28.34
C GLN A 404 -6.96 -6.42 27.44
N GLY A 405 -6.22 -6.84 26.41
CA GLY A 405 -5.57 -5.94 25.46
C GLY A 405 -6.54 -5.30 24.45
N PRO A 406 -6.12 -4.25 23.72
CA PRO A 406 -6.89 -3.72 22.61
C PRO A 406 -7.10 -4.80 21.53
N ARG A 407 -8.20 -4.72 20.76
CA ARG A 407 -8.50 -5.69 19.68
C ARG A 407 -7.39 -5.81 18.62
N SER A 408 -6.52 -4.79 18.51
CA SER A 408 -5.31 -4.86 17.70
C SER A 408 -4.35 -5.96 18.16
N ASN A 409 -4.29 -6.29 19.45
CA ASN A 409 -3.48 -7.39 19.97
C ASN A 409 -3.95 -8.72 19.39
N ASP A 410 -5.26 -8.98 19.37
CA ASP A 410 -5.81 -10.19 18.75
C ASP A 410 -5.47 -10.27 17.25
N ARG A 411 -5.32 -9.12 16.58
CA ARG A 411 -4.90 -9.08 15.17
C ARG A 411 -3.49 -9.60 14.95
N PHE A 412 -2.56 -9.16 15.81
CA PHE A 412 -1.16 -9.58 15.77
C PHE A 412 -0.95 -10.97 16.36
N HIS A 413 -1.76 -11.37 17.33
CA HIS A 413 -1.78 -12.73 17.87
C HIS A 413 -2.18 -13.74 16.78
N ALA A 414 -3.29 -13.49 16.08
CA ALA A 414 -3.73 -14.32 14.96
C ALA A 414 -2.65 -14.41 13.86
N TYR A 415 -1.97 -13.29 13.61
CA TYR A 415 -0.88 -13.22 12.65
C TYR A 415 0.30 -14.11 13.07
N ALA A 416 0.76 -14.00 14.32
CA ALA A 416 1.85 -14.80 14.86
C ALA A 416 1.55 -16.30 14.87
N CYS A 417 0.33 -16.71 15.25
CA CYS A 417 -0.13 -18.10 15.16
C CYS A 417 -0.01 -18.64 13.74
N LYS A 418 -0.46 -17.88 12.73
CA LYS A 418 -0.36 -18.28 11.33
C LYS A 418 1.10 -18.41 10.86
N MET A 419 1.98 -17.51 11.30
CA MET A 419 3.42 -17.58 10.99
C MET A 419 4.06 -18.82 11.61
N LEU A 420 3.74 -19.11 12.87
CA LEU A 420 4.23 -20.29 13.57
C LEU A 420 3.74 -21.59 12.90
N ALA A 421 2.44 -21.65 12.55
CA ALA A 421 1.87 -22.79 11.82
C ALA A 421 2.62 -23.08 10.51
N ARG A 422 3.08 -22.06 9.77
CA ARG A 422 3.88 -22.28 8.54
C ARG A 422 5.23 -22.93 8.82
N VAL A 423 5.91 -22.54 9.91
CA VAL A 423 7.18 -23.19 10.32
C VAL A 423 6.92 -24.66 10.61
N GLN A 424 5.87 -24.94 11.39
CA GLN A 424 5.45 -26.26 11.84
C GLN A 424 5.03 -27.16 10.66
N GLU A 425 4.25 -26.64 9.70
CA GLU A 425 3.93 -27.35 8.46
C GLU A 425 5.21 -27.78 7.71
N SER A 426 6.23 -26.92 7.67
CA SER A 426 7.49 -27.25 7.01
C SER A 426 8.29 -28.34 7.71
N ARG A 427 7.96 -28.63 8.98
CA ARG A 427 8.48 -29.74 9.79
C ARG A 427 7.51 -30.92 9.86
N GLN A 428 6.37 -30.85 9.16
CA GLN A 428 5.30 -31.85 9.20
C GLN A 428 4.65 -32.02 10.58
N GLU A 429 4.70 -30.99 11.42
CA GLU A 429 4.03 -30.94 12.73
C GLU A 429 2.55 -30.55 12.55
N TRP A 430 1.78 -31.44 11.91
CA TRP A 430 0.42 -31.14 11.43
C TRP A 430 -0.54 -30.73 12.56
N ASP A 431 -0.56 -31.46 13.66
CA ASP A 431 -1.50 -31.20 14.77
C ASP A 431 -1.24 -29.84 15.44
N THR A 432 0.03 -29.50 15.66
CA THR A 432 0.40 -28.21 16.26
C THR A 432 0.11 -27.05 15.31
N ALA A 433 0.38 -27.23 14.02
CA ALA A 433 0.04 -26.25 12.99
C ALA A 433 -1.48 -26.04 12.90
N GLU A 434 -2.28 -27.10 12.94
CA GLU A 434 -3.73 -27.04 12.99
C GLU A 434 -4.22 -26.22 14.19
N GLN A 435 -3.72 -26.52 15.39
CA GLN A 435 -4.09 -25.80 16.62
C GLN A 435 -3.82 -24.31 16.48
N ASN A 436 -2.65 -23.94 15.96
CA ASN A 436 -2.29 -22.55 15.70
C ASN A 436 -3.21 -21.90 14.66
N LEU A 437 -3.56 -22.58 13.56
CA LEU A 437 -4.46 -22.03 12.55
C LEU A 437 -5.89 -21.83 13.07
N ARG A 438 -6.41 -22.78 13.86
CA ARG A 438 -7.72 -22.65 14.53
C ARG A 438 -7.72 -21.50 15.53
N HIS A 439 -6.65 -21.37 16.31
CA HIS A 439 -6.50 -20.25 17.25
C HIS A 439 -6.39 -18.90 16.53
N ALA A 440 -5.68 -18.87 15.39
CA ALA A 440 -5.60 -17.69 14.54
C ALA A 440 -6.98 -17.23 14.06
N ILE A 441 -7.82 -18.16 13.58
CA ILE A 441 -9.20 -17.87 13.16
C ILE A 441 -10.01 -17.30 14.34
N SER A 442 -10.00 -17.96 15.50
CA SER A 442 -10.71 -17.49 16.70
C SER A 442 -10.31 -16.06 17.09
N LYS A 443 -8.99 -15.78 17.14
CA LYS A 443 -8.47 -14.44 17.42
C LYS A 443 -8.86 -13.41 16.36
N ARG A 444 -8.90 -13.82 15.08
CA ARG A 444 -9.37 -12.97 13.97
C ARG A 444 -10.84 -12.60 14.12
N GLU A 445 -11.69 -13.53 14.54
CA GLU A 445 -13.12 -13.30 14.80
C GLU A 445 -13.31 -12.27 15.91
N VAL A 446 -12.59 -12.42 17.03
CA VAL A 446 -12.62 -11.48 18.15
C VAL A 446 -12.13 -10.09 17.71
N ALA A 447 -11.02 -10.05 16.97
CA ALA A 447 -10.42 -8.80 16.52
C ALA A 447 -11.33 -7.95 15.62
N HIS A 448 -12.23 -8.59 14.86
CA HIS A 448 -13.17 -7.93 13.95
C HIS A 448 -14.60 -7.86 14.49
N GLY A 449 -14.89 -8.52 15.61
CA GLY A 449 -16.23 -8.60 16.18
C GLY A 449 -17.25 -9.32 15.30
N ALA A 450 -16.80 -10.06 14.26
CA ALA A 450 -17.64 -10.70 13.27
C ALA A 450 -16.98 -11.98 12.73
N ASN A 451 -17.72 -13.09 12.76
CA ASN A 451 -17.23 -14.39 12.32
C ASN A 451 -17.18 -14.56 10.79
N ASN A 452 -17.81 -13.63 10.06
CA ASN A 452 -17.87 -13.60 8.60
C ASN A 452 -17.00 -12.48 8.01
N ASN A 453 -16.10 -11.87 8.79
CA ASN A 453 -15.19 -10.88 8.24
C ASN A 453 -14.32 -11.50 7.12
N LEU A 454 -14.07 -10.73 6.06
CA LEU A 454 -13.24 -11.12 4.92
C LEU A 454 -11.89 -11.73 5.31
N ARG A 455 -11.25 -11.23 6.37
CA ARG A 455 -9.96 -11.74 6.85
C ARG A 455 -10.08 -13.07 7.60
N VAL A 456 -11.22 -13.31 8.26
CA VAL A 456 -11.56 -14.62 8.86
C VAL A 456 -11.74 -15.66 7.76
N ILE A 457 -12.54 -15.34 6.74
CA ILE A 457 -12.77 -16.23 5.59
C ILE A 457 -11.44 -16.62 4.92
N ARG A 458 -10.52 -15.66 4.75
CA ARG A 458 -9.18 -15.91 4.22
C ARG A 458 -8.38 -16.88 5.08
N ASP A 459 -8.34 -16.69 6.40
CA ASP A 459 -7.61 -17.58 7.30
C ASP A 459 -8.24 -18.99 7.32
N MET A 460 -9.55 -19.12 7.06
CA MET A 460 -10.18 -20.43 6.84
C MET A 460 -9.73 -21.10 5.55
N TRP A 461 -9.50 -20.37 4.45
CA TRP A 461 -8.89 -20.94 3.24
C TRP A 461 -7.48 -21.49 3.52
N VAL A 462 -6.72 -20.83 4.40
CA VAL A 462 -5.41 -21.33 4.84
C VAL A 462 -5.56 -22.64 5.61
N LEU A 463 -6.54 -22.74 6.53
CA LEU A 463 -6.81 -23.98 7.26
C LEU A 463 -7.31 -25.12 6.34
N ALA A 464 -8.15 -24.82 5.34
CA ALA A 464 -8.56 -25.81 4.36
C ALA A 464 -7.37 -26.34 3.55
N ALA A 465 -6.46 -25.45 3.12
CA ALA A 465 -5.24 -25.83 2.42
C ALA A 465 -4.28 -26.65 3.31
N HIS A 466 -4.22 -26.35 4.62
CA HIS A 466 -3.49 -27.15 5.59
C HIS A 466 -4.00 -28.59 5.63
N TYR A 467 -5.32 -28.78 5.76
CA TYR A 467 -5.91 -30.12 5.78
C TYR A 467 -5.66 -30.90 4.48
N GLN A 468 -5.69 -30.24 3.32
CA GLN A 468 -5.32 -30.88 2.05
C GLN A 468 -3.88 -31.38 2.08
N LYS A 469 -2.92 -30.58 2.56
CA LYS A 469 -1.51 -30.99 2.69
C LYS A 469 -1.34 -32.15 3.67
N ALA A 470 -2.12 -32.18 4.75
CA ALA A 470 -2.13 -33.25 5.74
C ALA A 470 -2.88 -34.51 5.27
N GLY A 471 -3.42 -34.54 4.04
CA GLY A 471 -4.19 -35.68 3.51
C GLY A 471 -5.61 -35.82 4.08
N ARG A 472 -6.09 -34.82 4.81
CA ARG A 472 -7.38 -34.80 5.51
C ARG A 472 -8.47 -34.13 4.66
N GLN A 473 -8.82 -34.77 3.54
CA GLN A 473 -9.74 -34.17 2.56
C GLN A 473 -11.14 -33.88 3.11
N ALA A 474 -11.66 -34.71 4.02
CA ALA A 474 -12.98 -34.49 4.63
C ALA A 474 -13.01 -33.20 5.45
N ASP A 475 -12.02 -32.97 6.31
CA ASP A 475 -11.89 -31.75 7.11
C ASP A 475 -11.69 -30.52 6.22
N ALA A 476 -10.89 -30.64 5.15
CA ALA A 476 -10.70 -29.57 4.18
C ALA A 476 -12.02 -29.14 3.52
N ASN A 477 -12.87 -30.10 3.17
CA ASN A 477 -14.18 -29.85 2.56
C ASN A 477 -15.15 -29.19 3.57
N GLU A 478 -15.11 -29.60 4.84
CA GLU A 478 -15.94 -29.03 5.90
C GLU A 478 -15.59 -27.55 6.15
N ILE A 479 -14.30 -27.25 6.34
CA ILE A 479 -13.84 -25.85 6.49
C ILE A 479 -14.16 -25.03 5.25
N THR A 480 -14.04 -25.63 4.07
CA THR A 480 -14.40 -24.96 2.81
C THR A 480 -15.88 -24.59 2.78
N ALA A 481 -16.76 -25.50 3.19
CA ALA A 481 -18.20 -25.26 3.24
C ALA A 481 -18.57 -24.16 4.25
N ASP A 482 -17.95 -24.15 5.44
CA ASP A 482 -18.16 -23.09 6.44
C ASP A 482 -17.67 -21.72 5.92
N ALA A 483 -16.49 -21.68 5.31
CA ALA A 483 -15.95 -20.45 4.75
C ALA A 483 -16.82 -19.89 3.60
N LEU A 484 -17.40 -20.75 2.75
CA LEU A 484 -18.38 -20.33 1.74
C LEU A 484 -19.67 -19.79 2.36
N SER A 485 -20.18 -20.43 3.41
CA SER A 485 -21.36 -19.96 4.16
C SER A 485 -21.13 -18.59 4.80
N ARG A 486 -19.94 -18.37 5.38
CA ARG A 486 -19.52 -17.07 5.92
C ARG A 486 -19.35 -16.02 4.82
N ALA A 487 -18.77 -16.38 3.67
CA ALA A 487 -18.65 -15.48 2.53
C ALA A 487 -20.01 -15.03 2.01
N GLN A 488 -21.00 -15.92 1.96
CA GLN A 488 -22.38 -15.55 1.62
C GLN A 488 -22.93 -14.52 2.62
N ARG A 489 -22.87 -14.81 3.92
CA ARG A 489 -23.34 -13.87 4.97
C ARG A 489 -22.61 -12.52 4.92
N TYR A 490 -21.31 -12.53 4.62
CA TYR A 490 -20.53 -11.30 4.44
C TYR A 490 -21.07 -10.45 3.29
N LEU A 491 -21.41 -11.07 2.16
CA LEU A 491 -21.89 -10.40 0.95
C LEU A 491 -23.36 -9.95 1.03
N GLU A 492 -24.16 -10.59 1.88
CA GLU A 492 -25.55 -10.22 2.16
C GLU A 492 -25.67 -9.07 3.17
N GLN A 493 -24.61 -8.78 3.94
CA GLN A 493 -24.57 -7.61 4.81
C GLN A 493 -24.45 -6.31 4.01
N ASP A 494 -25.25 -5.32 4.37
CA ASP A 494 -25.16 -3.99 3.80
C ASP A 494 -23.77 -3.37 4.04
N VAL A 495 -23.30 -2.61 3.05
CA VAL A 495 -22.09 -1.81 3.19
C VAL A 495 -22.52 -0.48 3.81
N GLU A 496 -22.34 -0.33 5.12
CA GLU A 496 -22.57 0.94 5.83
C GLU A 496 -21.71 2.10 5.30
#